data_AF-A0A7J2H723-F1
#
_entry.id   AF-A0A7J2H723-F1
#
_cell.length_a   1.000
_cell.length_b   1.000
_cell.length_c   1.000
_cell.angle_alpha   90.00
_cell.angle_beta   90.00
_cell.angle_gamma   90.00
#
_symmetry.space_group_name_H-M   'P 1'
#
loop_
_entity.id
_entity.type
_entity.pdbx_description
1 polymer ?
#
loop_
_entity_poly.entity_id
_entity_poly.type
_entity_poly.pdbx_seq_one_letter_code
_entity_poly.pdbx_strand_id
1 'polypeptide(L)' 'MLEGEKVVVIGEVRSRIYESDVDRFYHRVYVHVSRLAEARAIGVLFGYLVHPSARRRAEELGLHVVTAYEGSR' A
#
# COMPACT_ATOMS: atom_id res chain seq x y z
N MET A 1 14.56 -6.53 -8.91
CA MET A 1 14.21 -7.95 -8.63
C MET A 1 14.53 -8.22 -7.17
N LEU A 2 13.59 -8.81 -6.42
CA LEU A 2 13.75 -9.22 -5.02
C LEU A 2 14.32 -10.65 -4.93
N GLU A 3 15.27 -11.02 -5.79
CA GLU A 3 15.74 -12.41 -5.87
C GLU A 3 16.49 -12.80 -4.58
N GLY A 4 15.81 -13.57 -3.72
CA GLY A 4 16.31 -14.08 -2.45
C GLY A 4 16.01 -13.21 -1.21
N GLU A 5 15.43 -12.01 -1.38
CA GLU A 5 15.09 -11.14 -0.23
C GLU A 5 13.78 -11.62 0.43
N LYS A 6 13.83 -11.92 1.73
CA LYS A 6 12.60 -12.16 2.51
C LYS A 6 11.83 -10.84 2.61
N VAL A 7 10.54 -10.89 2.32
CA VAL A 7 9.65 -9.72 2.40
C VAL A 7 8.37 -10.04 3.15
N VAL A 8 7.81 -9.03 3.80
CA VAL A 8 6.46 -9.07 4.39
C VAL A 8 5.58 -8.10 3.64
N VAL A 9 4.54 -8.61 2.99
CA VAL A 9 3.54 -7.77 2.32
C VAL A 9 2.40 -7.49 3.29
N ILE A 10 2.14 -6.21 3.55
CA ILE A 10 1.06 -5.75 4.41
C ILE A 10 0.01 -5.15 3.50
N GLY A 11 -1.16 -5.79 3.43
CA GLY A 11 -2.22 -5.44 2.49
C GLY A 11 -3.46 -4.90 3.17
N GLU A 12 -4.09 -3.88 2.58
CA GLU A 12 -5.45 -3.45 2.94
C GLU A 12 -6.33 -3.32 1.70
N VAL A 13 -7.53 -3.92 1.75
CA VAL A 13 -8.48 -3.95 0.63
C VAL A 13 -9.62 -2.97 0.88
N ARG A 14 -9.96 -2.16 -0.13
CA ARG A 14 -11.05 -1.17 -0.10
C ARG A 14 -11.75 -1.05 -1.45
N SER A 15 -13.04 -0.75 -1.46
CA SER A 15 -13.75 -0.50 -2.73
C SER A 15 -13.34 0.83 -3.39
N ARG A 16 -13.18 1.89 -2.59
CA ARG A 16 -12.66 3.20 -3.01
C ARG A 16 -11.56 3.60 -2.06
N ILE A 17 -10.48 4.18 -2.58
CA ILE A 17 -9.31 4.61 -1.79
C ILE A 17 -9.15 6.12 -1.93
N TYR A 18 -9.22 6.82 -0.81
CA TYR A 18 -8.92 8.24 -0.68
C TYR A 18 -7.62 8.45 0.11
N GLU A 19 -7.10 9.68 0.09
CA GLU A 19 -5.90 10.07 0.83
C GLU A 19 -5.97 9.68 2.32
N SER A 20 -7.11 9.93 2.96
CA SER A 20 -7.33 9.59 4.36
C SER A 20 -7.34 8.08 4.64
N ASP A 21 -7.63 7.23 3.64
CA ASP A 21 -7.47 5.78 3.75
C ASP A 21 -5.99 5.40 3.73
N VAL A 22 -5.19 6.07 2.90
CA VAL A 22 -3.72 5.87 2.83
C VAL A 22 -3.09 6.23 4.17
N ASP A 23 -3.40 7.42 4.71
CA ASP A 23 -2.87 7.85 6.01
C ASP A 23 -3.32 6.90 7.14
N ARG A 24 -4.58 6.47 7.11
CA ARG A 24 -5.10 5.53 8.10
C ARG A 24 -4.35 4.20 8.06
N PHE A 25 -4.17 3.63 6.87
CA PHE A 25 -3.43 2.39 6.68
C PHE A 25 -1.98 2.56 7.13
N TYR A 26 -1.31 3.64 6.71
CA TYR A 26 0.08 3.92 7.06
C TYR A 26 0.27 4.00 8.58
N HIS A 27 -0.48 4.90 9.24
CA HIS A 27 -0.28 5.22 10.64
C HIS A 27 -0.80 4.14 11.60
N ARG A 28 -1.90 3.46 11.25
CA ARG A 28 -2.53 2.48 12.16
C ARG A 28 -2.08 1.04 11.94
N VAL A 29 -1.57 0.71 10.76
CA VAL A 29 -1.22 -0.67 10.41
C VAL A 29 0.23 -0.76 9.98
N TYR A 30 0.59 -0.13 8.87
CA TYR A 30 1.89 -0.32 8.22
C TYR A 30 3.06 0.00 9.16
N VAL A 31 3.05 1.16 9.82
CA VAL A 31 4.15 1.56 10.74
C VAL A 31 4.34 0.56 11.89
N HIS A 32 3.26 -0.03 12.40
CA HIS A 32 3.35 -0.95 13.52
C HIS A 32 3.84 -2.33 13.05
N VAL A 33 3.24 -2.86 11.99
CA VAL A 33 3.58 -4.20 11.49
C VAL A 33 4.98 -4.21 10.84
N SER A 34 5.37 -3.14 10.12
CA SER A 34 6.71 -3.04 9.54
C SER A 34 7.82 -3.05 10.59
N ARG A 35 7.60 -2.47 11.78
CA ARG A 35 8.57 -2.51 12.89
C ARG A 35 8.71 -3.88 13.53
N LEU A 36 7.68 -4.73 13.41
CA LEU A 36 7.68 -6.10 13.91
C LEU A 36 8.20 -7.09 12.86
N ALA A 37 8.29 -6.67 11.60
CA ALA A 37 8.77 -7.51 10.52
C ALA A 37 10.30 -7.66 10.61
N GLU A 38 10.78 -8.89 10.70
CA GLU A 38 12.21 -9.25 10.57
C GLU A 38 12.70 -9.22 9.12
N ALA A 39 11.89 -8.66 8.22
CA ALA A 39 12.12 -8.66 6.79
C ALA A 39 11.57 -7.35 6.20
N ARG A 40 11.99 -7.01 4.99
CA ARG A 40 11.54 -5.78 4.32
C ARG A 40 10.02 -5.78 4.19
N ALA A 41 9.39 -4.74 4.73
CA ALA A 41 7.95 -4.54 4.63
C ALA A 41 7.57 -3.84 3.31
N ILE A 42 6.50 -4.31 2.67
CA ILE A 42 5.91 -3.71 1.47
C ILE A 42 4.43 -3.45 1.77
N GLY A 43 4.03 -2.19 1.80
CA GLY A 43 2.63 -1.81 2.05
C GLY A 43 1.85 -1.70 0.74
N VAL A 44 0.68 -2.35 0.68
CA VAL A 44 -0.16 -2.40 -0.52
C VAL A 44 -1.61 -2.07 -0.17
N LEU A 45 -2.18 -1.07 -0.84
CA LEU A 45 -3.61 -0.79 -0.84
C LEU A 45 -4.20 -1.28 -2.17
N PHE A 46 -5.19 -2.16 -2.10
CA PHE A 46 -5.87 -2.69 -3.29
C PHE A 46 -7.32 -2.20 -3.33
N GLY A 47 -7.72 -1.63 -4.47
CA GLY A 47 -9.12 -1.20 -4.64
C GLY A 47 -9.61 -1.02 -6.06
N TYR A 48 -10.91 -0.81 -6.21
CA TYR A 48 -11.55 -0.64 -7.52
C TYR A 48 -11.34 0.77 -8.08
N LEU A 49 -11.54 1.80 -7.25
CA LEU A 49 -11.37 3.20 -7.61
C LEU A 49 -10.38 3.87 -6.67
N VAL A 50 -9.37 4.54 -7.22
CA VAL A 50 -8.35 5.26 -6.45
C VAL A 50 -8.39 6.73 -6.82
N HIS A 51 -8.59 7.57 -5.81
CA HIS A 51 -8.54 9.01 -6.01
C HIS A 51 -7.10 9.46 -6.35
N PRO A 52 -6.87 10.42 -7.26
CA PRO A 52 -5.53 10.88 -7.60
C PRO A 52 -4.70 11.35 -6.40
N SER A 53 -5.36 11.96 -5.40
CA SER A 53 -4.67 12.38 -4.17
C SER A 53 -4.19 11.19 -3.32
N ALA A 54 -4.94 10.08 -3.32
CA ALA A 54 -4.52 8.87 -2.64
C ALA A 54 -3.28 8.24 -3.30
N ARG A 55 -3.19 8.27 -4.64
CA ARG A 55 -2.00 7.80 -5.36
C ARG A 55 -0.77 8.63 -5.03
N ARG A 56 -0.87 9.96 -5.07
CA ARG A 56 0.23 10.86 -4.68
C ARG A 56 0.65 10.60 -3.23
N ARG A 57 -0.32 10.48 -2.33
CA ARG A 57 -0.04 10.25 -0.92
C ARG A 57 0.64 8.91 -0.66
N ALA A 58 0.23 7.86 -1.36
CA ALA A 58 0.88 6.56 -1.28
C ALA A 58 2.33 6.62 -1.77
N GLU A 59 2.59 7.33 -2.88
CA GLU A 59 3.94 7.55 -3.39
C GLU A 59 4.84 8.29 -2.38
N GLU A 60 4.34 9.38 -1.77
CA GLU A 60 5.04 10.12 -0.71
C GLU A 60 5.43 9.24 0.49
N LEU A 61 4.59 8.25 0.82
CA LEU A 61 4.78 7.35 1.96
C LEU A 61 5.50 6.04 1.59
N GLY A 62 5.89 5.85 0.32
CA GLY A 62 6.52 4.61 -0.16
C GLY A 62 5.59 3.39 -0.16
N LEU A 63 4.28 3.62 -0.29
CA LEU A 63 3.25 2.58 -0.37
C LEU A 63 2.84 2.32 -1.82
N HIS A 64 2.37 1.11 -2.08
CA HIS A 64 1.77 0.75 -3.37
C HIS A 64 0.25 0.90 -3.30
N VAL A 65 -0.33 1.47 -4.35
CA VAL A 65 -1.77 1.41 -4.57
C VAL A 65 -2.00 0.69 -5.90
N VAL A 66 -2.79 -0.37 -5.86
CA VAL A 66 -3.10 -1.22 -7.01
C VAL A 66 -4.58 -1.17 -7.29
N THR A 67 -4.93 -0.98 -8.56
CA THR A 67 -6.32 -1.05 -9.04
C THR A 67 -6.58 -2.26 -9.89
N ALA A 68 -7.81 -2.79 -9.82
CA ALA A 68 -8.22 -3.94 -10.61
C ALA A 68 -8.13 -3.72 -12.14
N TYR A 69 -8.04 -2.47 -12.60
CA TYR A 69 -8.00 -2.10 -14.02
C TYR A 69 -6.67 -1.52 -14.49
N GLU A 70 -5.66 -1.44 -13.61
CA GLU A 70 -4.36 -0.84 -13.95
C GLU A 70 -3.61 -1.58 -15.06
N GLY A 71 -3.97 -2.84 -15.35
CA GLY A 71 -3.41 -3.65 -16.44
C GLY A 71 -4.18 -3.59 -17.77
N SER A 72 -5.15 -2.67 -17.92
CA SER A 72 -5.99 -2.56 -19.13
C SER A 72 -5.54 -1.45 -20.10
N ARG A 73 -4.37 -0.86 -19.89
CA ARG A 73 -3.78 0.17 -20.76
C ARG A 73 -2.32 -0.12 -21.05
#